data_AF-A0A5K1B8Q9-F1
#
_entry.id   AF-A0A5K1B8Q9-F1
#
_cell.length_a   1.000
_cell.length_b   1.000
_cell.length_c   1.000
_cell.angle_alpha   90.00
_cell.angle_beta   90.00
_cell.angle_gamma   90.00
#
_symmetry.space_group_name_H-M   'P 1'
#
loop_
_entity.id
_entity.type
_entity.pdbx_description
1 polymer ?
#
loop_
_entity_poly.entity_id
_entity_poly.type
_entity_poly.pdbx_seq_one_letter_code
_entity_poly.pdbx_strand_id
1 'polypeptide(L)'
;IADDKQILASLEQYLLVNSFNISNGLAGSLTLTQLIHLYSLSRVAGNEYQTPYCIEAEKILFQLMNRTNWDLFFPRIHKAAITWLFQQDGLTIPLSQQLLNSCRRYNRLHAIDRGSIDEMSEVHIIGELVKSGDNSAARLLVFLVKRLVELNQEDEATAVIDVMTAIINMFPFASNQFLLNGIGDSIHNVYHAADFSPRILLSCSLLFFNLLRPANPQLLSDQTAWLSITIK
;
A
#
# COMPACT_ATOMS: atom_id res chain seq x y z
N ILE A 1 -24.79 -18.23 2.32
CA ILE A 1 -25.00 -18.57 0.89
C ILE A 1 -26.07 -17.69 0.22
N ALA A 2 -27.34 -17.69 0.66
CA ALA A 2 -28.35 -16.76 0.09
C ALA A 2 -28.12 -15.30 0.56
N ASP A 3 -27.78 -15.13 1.83
CA ASP A 3 -27.56 -13.81 2.46
C ASP A 3 -26.36 -13.06 1.85
N ASP A 4 -25.23 -13.73 1.60
CA ASP A 4 -24.02 -13.09 1.07
C ASP A 4 -24.22 -12.56 -0.36
N LYS A 5 -24.99 -13.30 -1.17
CA LYS A 5 -25.36 -12.88 -2.54
C LYS A 5 -26.29 -11.67 -2.51
N GLN A 6 -27.20 -11.63 -1.54
CA GLN A 6 -28.10 -10.50 -1.35
C GLN A 6 -27.34 -9.24 -0.89
N ILE A 7 -26.31 -9.39 -0.06
CA ILE A 7 -25.47 -8.28 0.40
C ILE A 7 -24.74 -7.64 -0.79
N LEU A 8 -24.03 -8.40 -1.62
CA LEU A 8 -23.30 -7.84 -2.76
C LEU A 8 -24.22 -7.12 -3.73
N ALA A 9 -25.34 -7.74 -4.12
CA ALA A 9 -26.32 -7.12 -5.02
C ALA A 9 -26.92 -5.82 -4.42
N SER A 10 -27.15 -5.79 -3.10
CA SER A 10 -27.65 -4.59 -2.42
C SER A 10 -26.62 -3.47 -2.38
N LEU A 11 -25.34 -3.78 -2.17
CA LEU A 11 -24.25 -2.81 -2.23
C LEU A 11 -24.07 -2.25 -3.64
N GLU A 12 -24.17 -3.10 -4.65
CA GLU A 12 -24.10 -2.70 -6.06
C GLU A 12 -25.25 -1.77 -6.44
N GLN A 13 -26.48 -2.10 -6.04
CA GLN A 13 -27.63 -1.24 -6.25
C GLN A 13 -27.48 0.09 -5.51
N TYR A 14 -26.97 0.07 -4.28
CA TYR A 14 -26.70 1.29 -3.51
C TYR A 14 -25.71 2.20 -4.24
N LEU A 15 -24.61 1.64 -4.76
CA LEU A 15 -23.60 2.37 -5.54
C LEU A 15 -24.21 3.00 -6.81
N LEU A 16 -24.98 2.22 -7.57
CA LEU A 16 -25.62 2.69 -8.81
C LEU A 16 -26.56 3.87 -8.55
N VAL A 17 -27.36 3.81 -7.47
CA VAL A 17 -28.37 4.83 -7.16
C VAL A 17 -27.77 6.06 -6.47
N ASN A 18 -26.73 5.90 -5.64
CA ASN A 18 -26.22 6.97 -4.78
C ASN A 18 -24.86 7.56 -5.20
N SER A 19 -24.27 7.10 -6.30
CA SER A 19 -22.96 7.55 -6.79
C SER A 19 -22.80 9.07 -6.80
N PHE A 20 -23.78 9.80 -7.36
CA PHE A 20 -23.78 11.26 -7.42
C PHE A 20 -23.78 11.91 -6.03
N ASN A 21 -24.59 11.40 -5.11
CA ASN A 21 -24.68 11.93 -3.74
C ASN A 21 -23.37 11.69 -2.98
N ILE A 22 -22.77 10.50 -3.13
CA ILE A 22 -21.50 10.17 -2.49
C ILE A 22 -20.38 11.04 -3.07
N SER A 23 -20.33 11.22 -4.38
CA SER A 23 -19.31 12.05 -5.03
C SER A 23 -19.38 13.53 -4.64
N ASN A 24 -20.57 14.05 -4.31
CA ASN A 24 -20.76 15.42 -3.85
C ASN A 24 -20.49 15.60 -2.34
N GLY A 25 -20.00 14.55 -1.66
CA GLY A 25 -19.69 14.60 -0.23
C GLY A 25 -20.91 14.60 0.69
N LEU A 26 -22.11 14.30 0.17
CA LEU A 26 -23.31 14.16 1.00
C LEU A 26 -23.26 12.90 1.86
N ALA A 27 -22.51 11.88 1.43
CA ALA A 27 -22.10 10.76 2.28
C ALA A 27 -20.74 11.10 2.91
N GLY A 28 -20.64 10.98 4.24
CA GLY A 28 -19.39 11.23 4.95
C GLY A 28 -18.29 10.21 4.59
N SER A 29 -17.03 10.57 4.84
CA SER A 29 -15.86 9.69 4.60
C SER A 29 -15.96 8.33 5.29
N LEU A 30 -16.64 8.28 6.44
CA LEU A 30 -16.93 7.04 7.16
C LEU A 30 -17.84 6.10 6.37
N THR A 31 -18.92 6.62 5.78
CA THR A 31 -19.87 5.83 4.98
C THR A 31 -19.17 5.22 3.77
N LEU A 32 -18.34 6.01 3.08
CA LEU A 32 -17.57 5.51 1.94
C LEU A 32 -16.57 4.44 2.37
N THR A 33 -15.88 4.65 3.49
CA THR A 33 -14.92 3.68 4.05
C THR A 33 -15.61 2.34 4.36
N GLN A 34 -16.74 2.38 5.06
CA GLN A 34 -17.54 1.19 5.35
C GLN A 34 -18.02 0.49 4.07
N LEU A 35 -18.47 1.26 3.07
CA LEU A 35 -18.92 0.75 1.79
C LEU A 35 -17.79 0.02 1.04
N ILE A 36 -16.59 0.61 1.00
CA ILE A 36 -15.40 0.00 0.38
C ILE A 36 -15.08 -1.34 1.04
N HIS A 37 -15.03 -1.39 2.38
CA HIS A 37 -14.67 -2.61 3.09
C HIS A 37 -15.73 -3.71 2.95
N LEU A 38 -17.01 -3.36 3.06
CA LEU A 38 -18.10 -4.32 2.89
C LEU A 38 -18.17 -4.85 1.45
N TYR A 39 -18.01 -3.97 0.46
CA TYR A 39 -17.97 -4.38 -0.94
C TYR A 39 -16.81 -5.33 -1.21
N SER A 40 -15.60 -4.95 -0.79
CA SER A 40 -14.39 -5.76 -0.98
C SER A 40 -14.50 -7.13 -0.30
N LEU A 41 -15.01 -7.17 0.94
CA LEU A 41 -15.24 -8.44 1.64
C LEU A 41 -16.26 -9.33 0.93
N SER A 42 -17.36 -8.72 0.45
CA SER A 42 -18.40 -9.43 -0.30
C SER A 42 -17.89 -9.94 -1.65
N ARG A 43 -16.94 -9.25 -2.29
CA ARG A 43 -16.28 -9.71 -3.52
C ARG A 43 -15.41 -10.93 -3.28
N VAL A 44 -14.66 -10.97 -2.17
CA VAL A 44 -13.87 -12.15 -1.81
C VAL A 44 -14.78 -13.35 -1.58
N ALA A 45 -15.81 -13.19 -0.73
CA ALA A 45 -16.78 -14.25 -0.49
C ALA A 45 -17.47 -14.68 -1.80
N GLY A 46 -17.86 -13.71 -2.64
CA GLY A 46 -18.51 -13.96 -3.92
C GLY A 46 -17.67 -14.76 -4.91
N ASN A 47 -16.34 -14.58 -4.92
CA ASN A 47 -15.41 -15.33 -5.77
C ASN A 47 -15.35 -16.81 -5.38
N GLU A 48 -15.43 -17.14 -4.08
CA GLU A 48 -15.52 -18.53 -3.62
C GLU A 48 -16.79 -19.22 -4.12
N TYR A 49 -17.87 -18.46 -4.33
CA TYR A 49 -19.18 -18.97 -4.74
C TYR A 49 -19.57 -18.67 -6.20
N GLN A 50 -18.63 -18.22 -7.05
CA GLN A 50 -18.87 -17.84 -8.46
C GLN A 50 -20.06 -16.88 -8.64
N THR A 51 -20.23 -15.94 -7.71
CA THR A 51 -21.39 -15.03 -7.72
C THR A 51 -21.19 -13.98 -8.82
N PRO A 52 -22.15 -13.80 -9.74
CA PRO A 52 -22.09 -12.72 -10.73
C PRO A 52 -22.10 -11.37 -10.00
N TYR A 53 -21.35 -10.40 -10.53
CA TYR A 53 -21.20 -9.07 -9.96
C TYR A 53 -21.40 -7.99 -11.02
N CYS A 54 -21.74 -6.79 -10.57
CA CYS A 54 -21.96 -5.64 -11.43
C CYS A 54 -20.65 -4.87 -11.65
N ILE A 55 -20.08 -5.01 -12.86
CA ILE A 55 -18.88 -4.28 -13.29
C ILE A 55 -19.08 -2.75 -13.20
N GLU A 56 -20.28 -2.26 -13.48
CA GLU A 56 -20.55 -0.82 -13.45
C GLU A 56 -20.53 -0.27 -12.01
N ALA A 57 -21.08 -1.01 -11.05
CA ALA A 57 -20.98 -0.65 -9.64
C ALA A 57 -19.53 -0.64 -9.15
N GLU A 58 -18.70 -1.60 -9.59
CA GLU A 58 -17.28 -1.67 -9.26
C GLU A 58 -16.52 -0.45 -9.80
N LYS A 59 -16.76 -0.06 -11.06
CA LYS A 59 -16.19 1.16 -11.65
C LYS A 59 -16.58 2.41 -10.86
N ILE A 60 -17.84 2.53 -10.46
CA ILE A 60 -18.32 3.63 -9.62
C ILE A 60 -17.56 3.66 -8.30
N LEU A 61 -17.40 2.50 -7.63
CA LEU A 61 -16.65 2.42 -6.38
C LEU A 61 -15.21 2.92 -6.55
N PHE A 62 -14.52 2.47 -7.61
CA PHE A 62 -13.14 2.89 -7.88
C PHE A 62 -13.04 4.39 -8.19
N GLN A 63 -14.04 4.95 -8.89
CA GLN A 63 -14.12 6.39 -9.12
C GLN A 63 -14.33 7.18 -7.82
N LEU A 64 -15.18 6.69 -6.91
CA LEU A 64 -15.41 7.30 -5.60
C LEU A 64 -14.13 7.28 -4.75
N MET A 65 -13.40 6.16 -4.73
CA MET A 65 -12.12 6.04 -4.03
C MET A 65 -11.06 7.02 -4.53
N ASN A 66 -11.13 7.42 -5.79
CA ASN A 66 -10.22 8.40 -6.39
C ASN A 66 -10.60 9.85 -6.09
N ARG A 67 -11.88 10.13 -5.82
CA ARG A 67 -12.43 11.50 -5.72
C ARG A 67 -12.69 11.94 -4.30
N THR A 68 -12.87 11.01 -3.38
CA THR A 68 -13.36 11.27 -2.03
C THR A 68 -12.37 10.75 -1.00
N ASN A 69 -12.27 11.41 0.15
CA ASN A 69 -11.47 10.92 1.26
C ASN A 69 -12.09 9.67 1.87
N TRP A 70 -11.27 8.65 2.07
CA TRP A 70 -11.59 7.41 2.77
C TRP A 70 -10.36 6.96 3.57
N ASP A 71 -10.52 6.03 4.50
CA ASP A 71 -9.42 5.51 5.30
C ASP A 71 -9.26 4.00 5.07
N LEU A 72 -8.11 3.58 4.56
CA LEU A 72 -7.80 2.18 4.32
C LEU A 72 -7.67 1.37 5.61
N PHE A 73 -7.33 2.00 6.74
CA PHE A 73 -7.02 1.31 8.00
C PHE A 73 -8.06 1.57 9.10
N PHE A 74 -9.32 1.76 8.69
CA PHE A 74 -10.46 1.80 9.59
C PHE A 74 -10.45 0.69 10.67
N PRO A 75 -10.89 0.94 11.91
CA PRO A 75 -10.92 -0.09 12.95
C PRO A 75 -11.71 -1.33 12.51
N ARG A 76 -11.16 -2.52 12.75
CA ARG A 76 -11.79 -3.85 12.52
C ARG A 76 -11.94 -4.28 11.05
N ILE A 77 -11.02 -3.87 10.17
CA ILE A 77 -11.05 -4.35 8.78
C ILE A 77 -10.60 -5.80 8.66
N HIS A 78 -11.29 -6.55 7.80
CA HIS A 78 -10.93 -7.91 7.46
C HIS A 78 -9.75 -7.95 6.46
N LYS A 79 -8.69 -8.73 6.77
CA LYS A 79 -7.48 -8.86 5.94
C LYS A 79 -7.79 -9.23 4.48
N ALA A 80 -8.78 -10.09 4.25
CA ALA A 80 -9.15 -10.50 2.90
C ALA A 80 -9.69 -9.33 2.05
N ALA A 81 -10.44 -8.41 2.66
CA ALA A 81 -10.96 -7.24 1.96
C ALA A 81 -9.81 -6.32 1.49
N ILE A 82 -8.82 -6.10 2.36
CA ILE A 82 -7.63 -5.29 2.00
C ILE A 82 -6.83 -6.00 0.92
N THR A 83 -6.61 -7.31 1.06
CA THR A 83 -5.86 -8.10 0.05
C THR A 83 -6.51 -7.97 -1.33
N TRP A 84 -7.83 -8.09 -1.40
CA TRP A 84 -8.58 -7.90 -2.65
C TRP A 84 -8.40 -6.51 -3.25
N LEU A 85 -8.42 -5.45 -2.43
CA LEU A 85 -8.19 -4.08 -2.91
C LEU A 85 -6.82 -3.94 -3.58
N PHE A 86 -5.76 -4.48 -2.95
CA PHE A 86 -4.40 -4.44 -3.51
C PHE A 86 -4.21 -5.35 -4.73
N GLN A 87 -5.18 -6.19 -5.08
CA GLN A 87 -5.18 -6.96 -6.32
C GLN A 87 -5.79 -6.19 -7.51
N GLN A 88 -6.41 -5.03 -7.28
CA GLN A 88 -7.07 -4.25 -8.33
C GLN A 88 -6.12 -3.24 -8.97
N ASP A 89 -5.80 -3.41 -10.25
CA ASP A 89 -4.91 -2.48 -10.97
C ASP A 89 -5.46 -1.04 -11.07
N GLY A 90 -6.79 -0.91 -11.14
CA GLY A 90 -7.48 0.39 -11.19
C GLY A 90 -7.36 1.23 -9.91
N LEU A 91 -6.79 0.68 -8.84
CA LEU A 91 -6.66 1.33 -7.53
C LEU A 91 -5.24 1.77 -7.19
N THR A 92 -4.32 1.77 -8.16
CA THR A 92 -2.92 2.18 -7.98
C THR A 92 -2.79 3.54 -7.29
N ILE A 93 -3.45 4.58 -7.81
CA ILE A 93 -3.37 5.95 -7.26
C ILE A 93 -3.97 6.05 -5.84
N PRO A 94 -5.23 5.64 -5.59
CA PRO A 94 -5.85 5.84 -4.29
C PRO A 94 -5.17 4.98 -3.21
N LEU A 95 -4.72 3.76 -3.54
CA LEU A 95 -3.96 2.93 -2.60
C LEU A 95 -2.57 3.49 -2.29
N SER A 96 -1.88 4.05 -3.28
CA SER A 96 -0.61 4.75 -3.05
C SER A 96 -0.78 5.92 -2.07
N GLN A 97 -1.87 6.68 -2.20
CA GLN A 97 -2.15 7.77 -1.27
C GLN A 97 -2.42 7.29 0.15
N GLN A 98 -3.14 6.18 0.32
CA GLN A 98 -3.39 5.58 1.62
C GLN A 98 -2.12 5.03 2.27
N LEU A 99 -1.28 4.34 1.49
CA LEU A 99 0.04 3.88 1.94
C LEU A 99 0.91 5.05 2.39
N LEU A 100 0.97 6.13 1.61
CA LEU A 100 1.74 7.32 1.97
C LEU A 100 1.21 7.98 3.26
N ASN A 101 -0.10 8.05 3.44
CA ASN A 101 -0.71 8.56 4.67
C ASN A 101 -0.33 7.70 5.88
N SER A 102 -0.35 6.37 5.75
CA SER A 102 0.12 5.45 6.79
C SER A 102 1.60 5.65 7.11
N CYS A 103 2.45 5.82 6.09
CA CYS A 103 3.88 6.10 6.28
C CYS A 103 4.11 7.41 7.04
N ARG A 104 3.35 8.48 6.70
CA ARG A 104 3.40 9.75 7.43
C ARG A 104 3.00 9.59 8.89
N ARG A 105 1.94 8.84 9.18
CA ARG A 105 1.49 8.56 10.55
C ARG A 105 2.57 7.85 11.33
N TYR A 106 3.05 6.71 10.83
CA TYR A 106 4.11 5.92 11.46
C TYR A 106 5.31 6.78 11.89
N ASN A 107 5.83 7.60 10.98
CA ASN A 107 7.01 8.42 11.24
C ASN A 107 6.75 9.55 12.26
N ARG A 108 5.58 10.19 12.25
CA ARG A 108 5.23 11.22 13.24
C ARG A 108 5.23 10.66 14.66
N LEU A 109 4.77 9.42 14.83
CA LEU A 109 4.63 8.80 16.15
C LEU A 109 5.95 8.28 16.66
N HIS A 110 6.72 7.63 15.80
CA HIS A 110 8.09 7.21 16.12
C HIS A 110 9.01 8.39 16.49
N ALA A 111 8.70 9.61 16.05
CA ALA A 111 9.39 10.83 16.45
C ALA A 111 8.95 11.38 17.83
N ILE A 112 7.74 11.07 18.30
CA ILE A 112 7.14 11.68 19.49
C ILE A 112 7.17 10.72 20.70
N ASP A 113 7.02 9.41 20.52
CA ASP A 113 7.19 8.41 21.59
C ASP A 113 7.32 6.98 21.04
N ARG A 114 8.12 6.11 21.66
CA ARG A 114 8.25 4.70 21.24
C ARG A 114 7.07 3.86 21.75
N GLY A 115 5.91 3.98 21.10
CA GLY A 115 4.89 2.95 21.12
C GLY A 115 3.49 3.40 21.51
N SER A 116 2.65 3.63 20.50
CA SER A 116 1.25 3.24 20.55
C SER A 116 1.12 1.87 19.86
N ILE A 117 0.43 0.93 20.51
CA ILE A 117 0.22 -0.45 20.02
C ILE A 117 -0.67 -0.47 18.76
N ASP A 118 -1.46 0.58 18.54
CA ASP A 118 -2.53 0.61 17.53
C ASP A 118 -2.00 0.88 16.11
N GLU A 119 -0.97 1.72 15.93
CA GLU A 119 -0.42 2.01 14.58
C GLU A 119 0.70 1.07 14.15
N MET A 120 1.28 0.34 15.12
CA MET A 120 2.04 -0.88 14.84
C MET A 120 1.16 -1.91 14.10
N SER A 121 -0.17 -1.82 14.22
CA SER A 121 -1.10 -2.65 13.45
C SER A 121 -1.18 -2.30 11.96
N GLU A 122 -1.09 -1.02 11.56
CA GLU A 122 -1.16 -0.63 10.14
C GLU A 122 0.06 -1.15 9.37
N VAL A 123 1.27 -0.86 9.88
CA VAL A 123 2.52 -1.31 9.24
C VAL A 123 2.61 -2.83 9.29
N HIS A 124 2.07 -3.48 10.32
CA HIS A 124 1.96 -4.94 10.36
C HIS A 124 1.04 -5.47 9.26
N ILE A 125 -0.13 -4.86 9.04
CA ILE A 125 -1.04 -5.23 7.94
C ILE A 125 -0.36 -5.04 6.59
N ILE A 126 0.31 -3.90 6.37
CA ILE A 126 1.06 -3.64 5.14
C ILE A 126 2.17 -4.69 4.97
N GLY A 127 2.91 -4.99 6.03
CA GLY A 127 3.98 -5.99 6.01
C GLY A 127 3.47 -7.40 5.69
N GLU A 128 2.30 -7.78 6.21
CA GLU A 128 1.63 -9.04 5.86
C GLU A 128 1.26 -9.10 4.36
N LEU A 129 0.77 -8.00 3.78
CA LEU A 129 0.47 -7.89 2.34
C LEU A 129 1.74 -7.96 1.50
N VAL A 130 2.78 -7.24 1.90
CA VAL A 130 4.07 -7.28 1.20
C VAL A 130 4.64 -8.69 1.25
N LYS A 131 4.63 -9.35 2.41
CA LYS A 131 5.13 -10.71 2.60
C LYS A 131 4.39 -11.74 1.74
N SER A 132 3.08 -11.61 1.56
CA SER A 132 2.29 -12.60 0.79
C SER A 132 2.62 -12.57 -0.71
N GLY A 133 2.99 -11.41 -1.27
CA GLY A 133 3.46 -11.29 -2.65
C GLY A 133 2.41 -11.53 -3.74
N ASP A 134 1.14 -11.76 -3.36
CA ASP A 134 0.00 -12.04 -4.23
C ASP A 134 -0.85 -10.79 -4.53
N ASN A 135 -0.29 -9.61 -4.27
CA ASN A 135 -0.95 -8.32 -4.39
C ASN A 135 0.08 -7.22 -4.72
N SER A 136 -0.40 -5.99 -4.95
CA SER A 136 0.43 -4.88 -5.41
C SER A 136 1.13 -4.08 -4.30
N ALA A 137 1.03 -4.43 -3.01
CA ALA A 137 1.54 -3.58 -1.92
C ALA A 137 3.04 -3.27 -2.05
N ALA A 138 3.87 -4.29 -2.33
CA ALA A 138 5.30 -4.10 -2.56
C ALA A 138 5.57 -3.17 -3.76
N ARG A 139 4.88 -3.42 -4.88
CA ARG A 139 4.94 -2.60 -6.11
C ARG A 139 4.60 -1.14 -5.83
N LEU A 140 3.54 -0.89 -5.07
CA LEU A 140 3.08 0.47 -4.75
C LEU A 140 4.03 1.21 -3.82
N LEU A 141 4.64 0.54 -2.84
CA LEU A 141 5.67 1.15 -1.99
C LEU A 141 6.92 1.52 -2.80
N VAL A 142 7.40 0.64 -3.68
CA VAL A 142 8.53 0.96 -4.58
C VAL A 142 8.17 2.10 -5.53
N PHE A 143 6.96 2.07 -6.11
CA PHE A 143 6.44 3.15 -6.94
C PHE A 143 6.43 4.50 -6.21
N LEU A 144 6.00 4.52 -4.94
CA LEU A 144 6.03 5.72 -4.11
C LEU A 144 7.45 6.26 -3.92
N VAL A 145 8.42 5.41 -3.56
CA VAL A 145 9.82 5.85 -3.40
C VAL A 145 10.32 6.50 -4.70
N LYS A 146 10.15 5.80 -5.83
CA LYS A 146 10.59 6.31 -7.14
C LYS A 146 9.97 7.67 -7.45
N ARG A 147 8.64 7.78 -7.34
CA ARG A 147 7.90 9.00 -7.66
C ARG A 147 8.27 10.16 -6.75
N LEU A 148 8.41 9.92 -5.44
CA LEU A 148 8.74 10.97 -4.47
C LEU A 148 10.17 11.48 -4.66
N VAL A 149 11.10 10.59 -5.04
CA VAL A 149 12.47 10.96 -5.42
C VAL A 149 12.49 11.82 -6.68
N GLU A 150 11.76 11.42 -7.72
CA GLU A 150 11.64 12.21 -8.96
C GLU A 150 11.02 13.60 -8.72
N LEU A 151 10.13 13.73 -7.74
CA LEU A 151 9.50 14.99 -7.35
C LEU A 151 10.29 15.79 -6.29
N ASN A 152 11.48 15.33 -5.90
CA ASN A 152 12.31 15.93 -4.86
C ASN A 152 11.59 16.10 -3.50
N GLN A 153 10.67 15.20 -3.18
CA GLN A 153 9.92 15.18 -1.91
C GLN A 153 10.65 14.33 -0.87
N GLU A 154 11.82 14.80 -0.44
CA GLU A 154 12.76 14.03 0.39
C GLU A 154 12.14 13.48 1.68
N ASP A 155 11.43 14.32 2.45
CA ASP A 155 10.83 13.91 3.72
C ASP A 155 9.79 12.80 3.53
N GLU A 156 9.03 12.86 2.43
CA GLU A 156 8.02 11.85 2.12
C GLU A 156 8.66 10.55 1.64
N ALA A 157 9.69 10.64 0.79
CA ALA A 157 10.47 9.48 0.35
C ALA A 157 11.11 8.78 1.55
N THR A 158 11.72 9.55 2.46
CA THR A 158 12.31 9.05 3.71
C THR A 158 11.27 8.32 4.55
N ALA A 159 10.08 8.89 4.72
CA ALA A 159 9.01 8.25 5.49
C ALA A 159 8.60 6.88 4.92
N VAL A 160 8.55 6.74 3.59
CA VAL A 160 8.26 5.45 2.94
C VAL A 160 9.41 4.45 3.13
N ILE A 161 10.67 4.91 2.97
CA ILE A 161 11.88 4.08 3.16
C ILE A 161 11.96 3.54 4.60
N ASP A 162 11.65 4.36 5.60
CA ASP A 162 11.64 3.98 7.01
C ASP A 162 10.58 2.90 7.29
N VAL A 163 9.38 3.01 6.68
CA VAL A 163 8.34 1.99 6.77
C VAL A 163 8.74 0.69 6.06
N MET A 164 9.35 0.77 4.87
CA MET A 164 9.87 -0.42 4.18
C MET A 164 10.92 -1.15 5.04
N THR A 165 11.78 -0.39 5.71
CA THR A 165 12.77 -0.94 6.66
C THR A 165 12.09 -1.61 7.84
N ALA A 166 11.08 -0.97 8.44
CA ALA A 166 10.29 -1.55 9.53
C ALA A 166 9.59 -2.85 9.11
N ILE A 167 9.01 -2.88 7.91
CA ILE A 167 8.38 -4.08 7.34
C ILE A 167 9.38 -5.22 7.22
N ILE A 168 10.58 -4.98 6.69
CA ILE A 168 11.61 -6.02 6.55
C ILE A 168 12.06 -6.53 7.93
N ASN A 169 12.20 -5.64 8.91
CA ASN A 169 12.56 -6.03 10.27
C ASN A 169 11.50 -6.94 10.92
N MET A 170 10.22 -6.71 10.63
CA MET A 170 9.11 -7.55 11.11
C MET A 170 8.94 -8.84 10.28
N PHE A 171 9.15 -8.74 8.96
CA PHE A 171 8.92 -9.80 7.98
C PHE A 171 10.11 -9.89 7.01
N PRO A 172 11.20 -10.59 7.36
CA PRO A 172 12.42 -10.60 6.55
C PRO A 172 12.21 -11.03 5.08
N PHE A 173 11.27 -11.94 4.82
CA PHE A 173 10.94 -12.40 3.46
C PHE A 173 10.29 -11.32 2.57
N ALA A 174 9.81 -10.22 3.14
CA ALA A 174 9.35 -9.05 2.39
C ALA A 174 10.45 -8.44 1.51
N SER A 175 11.73 -8.64 1.86
CA SER A 175 12.87 -8.19 1.05
C SER A 175 12.78 -8.67 -0.40
N ASN A 176 12.50 -9.97 -0.60
CA ASN A 176 12.38 -10.55 -1.95
C ASN A 176 11.31 -9.83 -2.78
N GLN A 177 10.22 -9.41 -2.15
CA GLN A 177 9.12 -8.73 -2.82
C GLN A 177 9.52 -7.32 -3.23
N PHE A 178 10.27 -6.59 -2.41
CA PHE A 178 10.81 -5.29 -2.82
C PHE A 178 11.87 -5.41 -3.93
N LEU A 179 12.74 -6.43 -3.87
CA LEU A 179 13.74 -6.71 -4.90
C LEU A 179 13.09 -7.00 -6.26
N LEU A 180 12.10 -7.89 -6.28
CA LEU A 180 11.32 -8.23 -7.48
C LEU A 180 10.61 -7.02 -8.10
N ASN A 181 10.24 -6.04 -7.26
CA ASN A 181 9.56 -4.83 -7.71
C ASN A 181 10.51 -3.67 -8.04
N GLY A 182 11.84 -3.90 -8.09
CA GLY A 182 12.79 -2.92 -8.58
C GLY A 182 13.21 -1.84 -7.56
N ILE A 183 13.21 -2.16 -6.27
CA ILE A 183 13.69 -1.22 -5.24
C ILE A 183 15.15 -0.79 -5.44
N GLY A 184 15.98 -1.63 -6.06
CA GLY A 184 17.39 -1.33 -6.35
C GLY A 184 17.56 -0.07 -7.21
N ASP A 185 16.77 0.06 -8.27
CA ASP A 185 16.78 1.25 -9.14
C ASP A 185 16.37 2.51 -8.38
N SER A 186 15.40 2.37 -7.47
CA SER A 186 14.91 3.49 -6.66
C SER A 186 15.98 3.96 -5.67
N ILE A 187 16.67 3.02 -5.01
CA ILE A 187 17.81 3.32 -4.11
C ILE A 187 18.96 3.97 -4.90
N HIS A 188 19.28 3.44 -6.08
CA HIS A 188 20.30 4.00 -6.95
C HIS A 188 20.01 5.46 -7.29
N ASN A 189 18.76 5.79 -7.61
CA ASN A 189 18.35 7.17 -7.91
C ASN A 189 18.54 8.11 -6.71
N VAL A 190 18.29 7.64 -5.49
CA VAL A 190 18.54 8.45 -4.27
C VAL A 190 20.02 8.81 -4.15
N TYR A 191 20.93 7.85 -4.34
CA TYR A 191 22.38 8.10 -4.27
C TYR A 191 22.94 8.97 -5.40
N HIS A 192 22.18 9.15 -6.48
CA HIS A 192 22.56 9.95 -7.65
C HIS A 192 21.87 11.32 -7.68
N ALA A 193 20.89 11.56 -6.81
CA ALA A 193 20.32 12.88 -6.63
C ALA A 193 21.34 13.82 -5.99
N ALA A 194 21.57 14.99 -6.59
CA ALA A 194 22.62 15.92 -6.18
C ALA A 194 22.31 16.66 -4.86
N ASP A 195 21.03 16.82 -4.52
CA ASP A 195 20.55 17.76 -3.50
C ASP A 195 19.95 17.09 -2.26
N PHE A 196 20.07 15.77 -2.14
CA PHE A 196 19.50 15.02 -1.03
C PHE A 196 20.34 15.09 0.24
N SER A 197 19.66 15.25 1.38
CA SER A 197 20.33 15.37 2.66
C SER A 197 20.96 14.03 3.12
N PRO A 198 21.91 14.08 4.06
CA PRO A 198 22.45 12.87 4.67
C PRO A 198 21.40 11.97 5.33
N ARG A 199 20.22 12.50 5.69
CA ARG A 199 19.15 11.75 6.35
C ARG A 199 18.51 10.72 5.43
N ILE A 200 18.11 11.11 4.22
CA ILE A 200 17.54 10.14 3.26
C ILE A 200 18.59 9.13 2.82
N LEU A 201 19.85 9.55 2.67
CA LEU A 201 20.96 8.64 2.35
C LEU A 201 21.15 7.60 3.45
N LEU A 202 21.14 8.00 4.73
CA LEU A 202 21.21 7.07 5.86
C LEU A 202 20.04 6.09 5.87
N SER A 203 18.83 6.57 5.63
CA SER A 203 17.61 5.74 5.60
C SER A 203 17.68 4.73 4.45
N CYS A 204 18.18 5.15 3.29
CA CYS A 204 18.46 4.27 2.15
C CYS A 204 19.55 3.23 2.46
N SER A 205 20.64 3.60 3.13
CA SER A 205 21.68 2.67 3.59
C SER A 205 21.11 1.59 4.51
N LEU A 206 20.27 2.00 5.47
CA LEU A 206 19.60 1.07 6.40
C LEU A 206 18.66 0.12 5.65
N LEU A 207 17.84 0.64 4.73
CA LEU A 207 16.98 -0.18 3.89
C LEU A 207 17.81 -1.16 3.07
N PHE A 208 18.87 -0.70 2.41
CA PHE A 208 19.76 -1.52 1.60
C PHE A 208 20.38 -2.67 2.40
N PHE A 209 20.92 -2.38 3.58
CA PHE A 209 21.49 -3.41 4.45
C PHE A 209 20.44 -4.46 4.87
N ASN A 210 19.23 -4.01 5.21
CA ASN A 210 18.14 -4.91 5.60
C ASN A 210 17.58 -5.70 4.42
N LEU A 211 17.63 -5.17 3.20
CA LEU A 211 17.26 -5.91 1.98
C LEU A 211 18.24 -7.06 1.75
N LEU A 212 19.54 -6.82 1.79
CA LEU A 212 20.56 -7.83 1.45
C LEU A 212 20.61 -9.01 2.42
N ARG A 213 20.36 -8.77 3.72
CA ARG A 213 20.54 -9.78 4.76
C ARG A 213 19.67 -11.04 4.59
N PRO A 214 18.36 -10.96 4.32
CA PRO A 214 17.48 -12.11 4.10
C PRO A 214 17.21 -12.43 2.62
N ALA A 215 17.77 -11.67 1.67
CA ALA A 215 17.45 -11.80 0.25
C ALA A 215 17.87 -13.15 -0.34
N ASN A 216 17.05 -13.66 -1.27
CA ASN A 216 17.46 -14.78 -2.12
C ASN A 216 18.64 -14.34 -3.01
N PRO A 217 19.81 -15.02 -2.96
CA PRO A 217 20.97 -14.67 -3.76
C PRO A 217 20.71 -14.57 -5.26
N GLN A 218 19.74 -15.34 -5.79
CA GLN A 218 19.36 -15.30 -7.21
C GLN A 218 18.71 -13.98 -7.62
N LEU A 219 18.03 -13.28 -6.71
CA LEU A 219 17.43 -11.97 -7.00
C LEU A 219 18.47 -10.84 -6.97
N LEU A 220 19.62 -11.08 -6.35
CA LEU A 220 20.73 -10.13 -6.27
C LEU A 220 21.64 -10.19 -7.50
N SER A 221 21.72 -11.34 -8.18
CA SER A 221 22.58 -11.50 -9.37
C SER A 221 22.06 -10.79 -10.62
N ASP A 222 20.75 -10.52 -10.69
CA ASP A 222 20.11 -9.97 -11.89
C ASP A 222 20.12 -8.42 -11.95
N GLN A 223 20.49 -7.74 -10.87
CA GLN A 223 20.46 -6.27 -10.81
C GLN A 223 21.89 -5.69 -10.74
N THR A 224 22.37 -5.18 -11.87
CA THR A 224 23.65 -4.47 -12.01
C THR A 224 23.76 -3.22 -11.11
N ALA A 225 22.63 -2.70 -10.63
CA ALA A 225 22.53 -1.56 -9.72
C ALA A 225 23.22 -1.80 -8.36
N TRP A 226 23.32 -3.04 -7.88
CA TRP A 226 23.92 -3.31 -6.55
C TRP A 226 25.43 -3.07 -6.51
N LEU A 227 26.12 -3.33 -7.63
CA LEU A 227 27.55 -3.08 -7.75
C LEU A 227 27.86 -1.58 -7.80
N SER A 228 27.01 -0.77 -8.43
CA SER A 228 27.22 0.68 -8.47
C SER A 228 26.92 1.37 -7.12
N ILE A 229 26.01 0.81 -6.32
CA ILE A 229 25.70 1.32 -4.97
C ILE A 229 26.83 0.99 -3.97
N THR A 230 27.47 -0.17 -4.07
CA THR A 230 28.52 -0.60 -3.13
C THR A 230 29.87 0.09 -3.32
N ILE A 231 30.08 0.77 -4.45
CA ILE A 231 31.34 1.46 -4.80
C ILE A 231 31.36 2.93 -4.30
N LYS A 232 30.23 3.46 -3.83
CA LYS A 232 30.05 4.87 -3.44
C LYS A 232 29.90 5.01 -1.92
#